data_AF-A0A9E2JXZ6-F1
#
_entry.id   AF-A0A9E2JXZ6-F1
#
_cell.length_a   1.000
_cell.length_b   1.000
_cell.length_c   1.000
_cell.angle_alpha   90.00
_cell.angle_beta   90.00
_cell.angle_gamma   90.00
#
_symmetry.space_group_name_H-M   'P 1'
#
loop_
_entity.id
_entity.type
_entity.pdbx_description
1 polymer ?
#
loop_
_entity_poly.entity_id
_entity_poly.type
_entity_poly.pdbx_seq_one_letter_code
_entity_poly.pdbx_strand_id
1 'polypeptide(L)'
;MTTPRPPQLSAQEREAFARHWPRLNDTLPEFFRVMAIGHQSFAQRDIFGNPQGIRRDLGFETVLKLVMIAAFDDHVLQAQDRVDQLLDKLRRLCFQWWGAGGPVEGAAFFAHYLYDRSGVASAVVRELRDQIGFLIDPHQGDAGAKWLVQTHSQTWYQV
;
A
#
# COMPACT_ATOMS: atom_id res chain seq x y z
N MET A 1 -25.79 0.79 10.74
CA MET A 1 -24.65 1.62 10.30
C MET A 1 -24.11 1.00 9.02
N THR A 2 -24.42 1.57 7.88
CA THR A 2 -23.88 1.15 6.58
C THR A 2 -22.42 1.60 6.52
N THR A 3 -21.49 0.65 6.53
CA THR A 3 -20.07 0.93 6.25
C THR A 3 -19.96 1.68 4.92
N PRO A 4 -19.27 2.83 4.86
CA PRO A 4 -19.11 3.56 3.61
C PRO A 4 -18.43 2.65 2.59
N ARG A 5 -19.15 2.30 1.53
CA ARG A 5 -18.61 1.54 0.41
C ARG A 5 -17.66 2.47 -0.34
N PRO A 6 -16.38 2.11 -0.53
CA PRO A 6 -15.49 2.95 -1.32
C PRO A 6 -16.10 3.18 -2.71
N PRO A 7 -15.90 4.37 -3.31
CA PRO A 7 -16.34 4.63 -4.68
C PRO A 7 -15.68 3.59 -5.58
N GLN A 8 -16.45 2.62 -6.07
CA GLN A 8 -15.92 1.54 -6.88
C GLN A 8 -15.37 2.14 -8.17
N LEU A 9 -14.07 1.97 -8.42
CA LEU A 9 -13.50 2.24 -9.74
C LEU A 9 -14.36 1.57 -10.81
N SER A 10 -14.69 2.33 -11.84
CA SER A 10 -15.34 1.81 -13.04
C SER A 10 -14.52 0.68 -13.64
N ALA A 11 -15.15 -0.24 -14.39
CA ALA A 11 -14.44 -1.35 -15.03
C ALA A 11 -13.25 -0.85 -15.89
N GLN A 12 -13.41 0.32 -16.51
CA GLN A 12 -12.39 0.99 -17.31
C GLN A 12 -11.19 1.45 -16.49
N GLU A 13 -11.41 1.96 -15.27
CA GLU A 13 -10.33 2.40 -14.37
C GLU A 13 -9.56 1.21 -13.77
N ARG A 14 -10.23 0.10 -13.48
CA ARG A 14 -9.56 -1.15 -13.08
C ARG A 14 -8.70 -1.71 -14.20
N GLU A 15 -9.21 -1.66 -15.43
CA GLU A 15 -8.46 -2.11 -16.59
C GLU A 15 -7.27 -1.19 -16.88
N ALA A 16 -7.44 0.13 -16.72
CA ALA A 16 -6.35 1.10 -16.82
C ALA A 16 -5.27 0.83 -15.75
N PHE A 17 -5.66 0.60 -14.49
CA PHE A 17 -4.73 0.24 -13.42
C PHE A 17 -3.93 -1.02 -13.75
N ALA A 18 -4.62 -2.09 -14.16
CA ALA A 18 -3.97 -3.36 -14.49
C ALA A 18 -3.02 -3.25 -15.71
N ARG A 19 -3.34 -2.37 -16.67
CA ARG A 19 -2.46 -2.10 -17.83
C ARG A 19 -1.24 -1.26 -17.46
N HIS A 20 -1.39 -0.26 -16.58
CA HIS A 20 -0.31 0.65 -16.23
C HIS A 20 0.63 0.08 -15.17
N TRP A 21 0.10 -0.69 -14.23
CA TRP A 21 0.84 -1.24 -13.10
C TRP A 21 0.57 -2.73 -12.92
N PRO A 22 1.05 -3.57 -13.86
CA PRO A 22 0.78 -5.00 -13.85
C PRO A 22 1.38 -5.70 -12.61
N ARG A 23 2.58 -5.31 -12.16
CA ARG A 23 3.22 -5.96 -11.00
C ARG A 23 2.49 -5.63 -9.70
N LEU A 24 2.05 -4.38 -9.55
CA LEU A 24 1.25 -3.93 -8.42
C LEU A 24 -0.14 -4.57 -8.42
N ASN A 25 -0.76 -4.71 -9.59
CA ASN A 25 -2.05 -5.41 -9.72
C ASN A 25 -1.97 -6.86 -9.23
N ASP A 26 -0.85 -7.55 -9.46
CA ASP A 26 -0.63 -8.91 -8.98
C ASP A 26 -0.33 -8.97 -7.46
N THR A 27 0.33 -7.94 -6.92
CA THR A 27 0.88 -7.97 -5.55
C THR A 27 -0.06 -7.36 -4.49
N LEU A 28 -0.81 -6.32 -4.84
CA LEU A 28 -1.70 -5.61 -3.92
C LEU A 28 -2.84 -6.46 -3.32
N PRO A 29 -3.44 -7.43 -4.02
CA PRO A 29 -4.45 -8.31 -3.42
C PRO A 29 -3.93 -9.05 -2.18
N GLU A 30 -2.73 -9.63 -2.29
CA GLU A 30 -2.10 -10.39 -1.21
C GLU A 30 -1.66 -9.47 -0.06
N PHE A 31 -1.10 -8.31 -0.40
CA PHE A 31 -0.78 -7.28 0.59
C PHE A 31 -2.02 -6.91 1.42
N PHE A 32 -3.13 -6.57 0.76
CA PHE A 32 -4.37 -6.22 1.46
C PHE A 32 -4.98 -7.37 2.25
N ARG A 33 -4.82 -8.62 1.79
CA ARG A 33 -5.25 -9.82 2.52
C ARG A 33 -4.49 -9.96 3.84
N VAL A 34 -3.16 -9.85 3.83
CA VAL A 34 -2.33 -9.92 5.04
C VAL A 34 -2.66 -8.78 6.00
N MET A 35 -2.90 -7.57 5.47
CA MET A 35 -3.29 -6.41 6.27
C MET A 35 -4.65 -6.58 6.95
N ALA A 36 -5.62 -7.18 6.26
CA ALA A 36 -6.93 -7.49 6.83
C ALA A 36 -6.83 -8.52 7.96
N ILE A 37 -5.93 -9.51 7.86
CA ILE A 37 -5.65 -10.47 8.95
C ILE A 37 -5.01 -9.76 10.15
N GLY A 38 -4.07 -8.84 9.89
CA GLY A 38 -3.51 -7.98 10.92
C GLY A 38 -4.58 -7.15 11.62
N HIS A 39 -5.52 -6.59 10.87
CA HIS A 39 -6.66 -5.83 11.40
C HIS A 39 -7.54 -6.68 12.33
N GLN A 40 -7.86 -7.91 11.92
CA GLN A 40 -8.63 -8.84 12.74
C GLN A 40 -7.90 -9.20 14.04
N SER A 41 -6.57 -9.31 14.00
CA SER A 41 -5.76 -9.57 15.20
C SER A 41 -5.83 -8.42 16.21
N PHE A 42 -5.95 -7.16 15.75
CA PHE A 42 -6.22 -6.03 16.65
C PHE A 42 -7.62 -6.05 17.27
N ALA A 43 -8.61 -6.51 16.49
CA ALA A 43 -9.99 -6.60 16.96
C ALA A 43 -10.18 -7.73 18.00
N GLN A 44 -9.33 -8.77 17.96
CA GLN A 44 -9.33 -9.86 18.93
C GLN A 44 -8.65 -9.42 20.23
N ARG A 45 -9.47 -8.96 21.18
CA ARG A 45 -9.04 -8.71 22.56
C ARG A 45 -9.11 -10.01 23.36
N ASP A 46 -8.18 -10.20 24.30
CA ASP A 46 -8.25 -11.27 25.28
C ASP A 46 -9.43 -11.05 26.26
N ILE A 47 -9.66 -12.02 27.14
CA ILE A 47 -10.70 -11.95 28.18
C ILE A 47 -10.52 -10.79 29.16
N PHE A 48 -9.37 -10.12 29.15
CA PHE A 48 -9.02 -8.97 29.97
C PHE A 48 -9.06 -7.65 29.18
N GLY A 49 -9.49 -7.68 27.92
CA GLY A 49 -9.60 -6.50 27.06
C GLY A 49 -8.29 -6.03 26.43
N ASN A 50 -7.18 -6.77 26.62
CA ASN A 50 -5.92 -6.46 25.97
C ASN A 50 -5.94 -6.97 24.53
N PRO A 51 -5.42 -6.20 23.55
CA PRO A 51 -5.25 -6.74 22.19
C PRO A 51 -4.36 -7.98 22.26
N GLN A 52 -4.84 -9.12 21.76
CA GLN A 52 -3.98 -10.30 21.60
C GLN A 52 -2.89 -9.89 20.62
N GLY A 53 -1.69 -9.66 21.16
CA GLY A 53 -0.62 -8.94 20.47
C GLY A 53 -0.49 -9.36 19.01
N ILE A 54 -0.37 -8.37 18.12
CA ILE A 54 -0.02 -8.57 16.71
C ILE A 54 1.06 -9.65 16.69
N ARG A 55 0.80 -10.81 16.06
CA ARG A 55 1.90 -11.71 15.76
C ARG A 55 2.85 -10.89 14.89
N ARG A 56 4.01 -10.53 15.45
CA ARG A 56 5.07 -9.72 14.82
C ARG A 56 5.48 -10.25 13.44
N ASP A 57 5.12 -11.50 13.14
CA ASP A 57 5.58 -12.30 12.01
C ASP A 57 4.45 -12.71 11.04
N LEU A 58 3.37 -11.92 10.93
CA LEU A 58 2.28 -12.16 9.96
C LEU A 58 2.72 -12.04 8.48
N GLY A 59 4.02 -11.95 8.20
CA GLY A 59 4.57 -11.71 6.88
C GLY A 59 4.37 -10.27 6.38
N PHE A 60 4.01 -9.33 7.27
CA PHE A 60 3.76 -7.93 6.91
C PHE A 60 4.96 -7.29 6.20
N GLU A 61 6.15 -7.41 6.78
CA GLU A 61 7.37 -6.85 6.17
C GLU A 61 7.69 -7.54 4.83
N THR A 62 7.42 -8.84 4.74
CA THR A 62 7.59 -9.60 3.49
C THR A 62 6.66 -9.09 2.40
N VAL A 63 5.36 -8.94 2.67
CA VAL A 63 4.42 -8.42 1.66
C VAL A 63 4.66 -6.95 1.35
N LEU A 64 5.09 -6.14 2.33
CA LEU A 64 5.50 -4.75 2.10
C LEU A 64 6.72 -4.69 1.17
N LYS A 65 7.71 -5.57 1.38
CA LYS A 65 8.89 -5.69 0.51
C LYS A 65 8.49 -6.05 -0.92
N LEU A 66 7.59 -7.02 -1.10
CA LEU A 66 7.08 -7.40 -2.42
C LEU A 66 6.34 -6.24 -3.11
N VAL A 67 5.50 -5.50 -2.37
CA VAL A 67 4.84 -4.30 -2.91
C VAL A 67 5.86 -3.24 -3.29
N MET A 68 6.90 -3.02 -2.49
CA MET A 68 7.96 -2.06 -2.83
C MET A 68 8.68 -2.46 -4.10
N ILE A 69 9.05 -3.75 -4.26
CA ILE A 69 9.69 -4.26 -5.49
C ILE A 69 8.77 -4.04 -6.69
N ALA A 70 7.50 -4.46 -6.59
CA ALA A 70 6.52 -4.26 -7.66
C ALA A 70 6.33 -2.78 -8.01
N ALA A 71 6.35 -1.90 -7.01
CA ALA A 71 6.23 -0.47 -7.21
C ALA A 71 7.48 0.18 -7.83
N PHE A 72 8.68 -0.39 -7.62
CA PHE A 72 9.89 0.02 -8.35
C PHE A 72 9.84 -0.48 -9.80
N ASP A 73 9.45 -1.73 -10.02
CA ASP A 73 9.30 -2.32 -11.36
C ASP A 73 8.26 -1.59 -12.22
N ASP A 74 7.13 -1.20 -11.62
CA ASP A 74 6.07 -0.41 -12.27
C ASP A 74 6.36 1.11 -12.27
N HIS A 75 7.56 1.52 -11.85
CA HIS A 75 8.05 2.91 -11.83
C HIS A 75 7.18 3.88 -11.03
N VAL A 76 6.48 3.38 -10.01
CA VAL A 76 5.74 4.17 -9.04
C VAL A 76 6.68 4.74 -7.98
N LEU A 77 7.60 3.92 -7.47
CA LEU A 77 8.70 4.33 -6.59
C LEU A 77 9.98 4.52 -7.40
N GLN A 78 10.86 5.40 -6.92
CA GLN A 78 12.12 5.73 -7.59
C GLN A 78 13.32 5.61 -6.67
N ALA A 79 14.48 5.29 -7.22
CA ALA A 79 15.73 5.15 -6.45
C ALA A 79 16.06 6.42 -5.65
N GLN A 80 15.80 7.59 -6.22
CA GLN A 80 16.03 8.90 -5.61
C GLN A 80 15.01 9.29 -4.53
N ASP A 81 13.89 8.57 -4.42
CA ASP A 81 12.87 8.90 -3.43
C ASP A 81 13.45 8.75 -2.02
N ARG A 82 13.27 9.81 -1.23
CA ARG A 82 13.53 9.78 0.21
C ARG A 82 12.48 8.92 0.92
N VAL A 83 12.78 8.45 2.13
CA VAL A 83 11.87 7.58 2.90
C VAL A 83 10.49 8.21 3.13
N ASP A 84 10.43 9.52 3.36
CA ASP A 84 9.17 10.27 3.48
C ASP A 84 8.35 10.25 2.17
N GLN A 85 9.02 10.36 1.02
CA GLN A 85 8.39 10.29 -0.30
C GLN A 85 7.90 8.88 -0.61
N LEU A 86 8.70 7.85 -0.30
CA LEU A 86 8.30 6.45 -0.44
C LEU A 86 7.05 6.15 0.38
N LEU A 87 7.00 6.60 1.64
CA LEU A 87 5.84 6.43 2.51
C LEU A 87 4.60 7.16 1.96
N ASP A 88 4.73 8.38 1.45
CA ASP A 88 3.59 9.10 0.86
C ASP A 88 3.08 8.42 -0.41
N LYS A 89 3.97 7.91 -1.28
CA LYS A 89 3.59 7.16 -2.48
C LYS A 89 2.90 5.84 -2.13
N LEU A 90 3.44 5.07 -1.18
CA LEU A 90 2.82 3.84 -0.67
C LEU A 90 1.44 4.11 -0.04
N ARG A 91 1.30 5.23 0.70
CA ARG A 91 0.02 5.69 1.25
C ARG A 91 -1.01 5.95 0.14
N ARG A 92 -0.64 6.72 -0.88
CA ARG A 92 -1.52 7.02 -2.02
C ARG A 92 -1.93 5.75 -2.76
N LEU A 93 -0.97 4.87 -3.03
CA LEU A 93 -1.21 3.58 -3.67
C LEU A 93 -2.23 2.74 -2.90
N CYS A 94 -2.08 2.63 -1.58
CA CYS A 94 -3.01 1.87 -0.75
C CYS A 94 -4.42 2.49 -0.73
N PHE A 95 -4.54 3.82 -0.66
CA PHE A 95 -5.86 4.46 -0.73
C PHE A 95 -6.50 4.34 -2.11
N GLN A 96 -5.71 4.40 -3.18
CA GLN A 96 -6.18 4.18 -4.55
C GLN A 96 -6.67 2.74 -4.76
N TRP A 97 -5.95 1.75 -4.22
CA TRP A 97 -6.39 0.36 -4.25
C TRP A 97 -7.65 0.11 -3.41
N TRP A 98 -7.78 0.77 -2.26
CA TRP A 98 -9.03 0.76 -1.51
C TRP A 98 -10.19 1.36 -2.31
N GLY A 99 -9.97 2.51 -2.98
CA GLY A 99 -10.91 3.06 -3.97
C GLY A 99 -11.23 2.08 -5.09
N ALA A 100 -10.27 1.26 -5.52
CA ALA A 100 -10.47 0.17 -6.48
C ALA A 100 -11.41 -0.94 -6.00
N GLY A 101 -11.83 -0.94 -4.74
CA GLY A 101 -12.65 -1.97 -4.13
C GLY A 101 -11.85 -2.96 -3.28
N GLY A 102 -10.62 -2.61 -2.89
CA GLY A 102 -9.85 -3.35 -1.90
C GLY A 102 -10.55 -3.38 -0.52
N PRO A 103 -10.25 -4.38 0.33
CA PRO A 103 -10.88 -4.52 1.64
C PRO A 103 -10.52 -3.35 2.57
N VAL A 104 -11.53 -2.79 3.24
CA VAL A 104 -11.39 -1.61 4.11
C VAL A 104 -10.53 -1.90 5.34
N GLU A 105 -10.56 -3.13 5.82
CA GLU A 105 -9.78 -3.61 6.96
C GLU A 105 -8.28 -3.53 6.68
N GLY A 106 -7.87 -3.87 5.46
CA GLY A 106 -6.47 -3.78 5.04
C GLY A 106 -5.99 -2.33 4.97
N ALA A 107 -6.81 -1.43 4.41
CA ALA A 107 -6.52 0.00 4.38
C ALA A 107 -6.45 0.60 5.79
N ALA A 108 -7.37 0.22 6.68
CA ALA A 108 -7.43 0.70 8.06
C ALA A 108 -6.20 0.27 8.86
N PHE A 109 -5.77 -0.99 8.73
CA PHE A 109 -4.53 -1.45 9.38
C PHE A 109 -3.31 -0.71 8.82
N PHE A 110 -3.25 -0.49 7.50
CA PHE A 110 -2.13 0.25 6.91
C PHE A 110 -2.06 1.69 7.40
N ALA A 111 -3.20 2.36 7.49
CA ALA A 111 -3.29 3.69 8.06
C ALA A 111 -2.81 3.71 9.53
N HIS A 112 -3.28 2.77 10.36
CA HIS A 112 -2.80 2.65 11.75
C HIS A 112 -1.27 2.44 11.81
N TYR A 113 -0.72 1.55 10.99
CA TYR A 113 0.71 1.31 10.91
C TYR A 113 1.51 2.58 10.52
N LEU A 114 1.03 3.31 9.51
CA LEU A 114 1.69 4.53 9.02
C LEU A 114 1.63 5.70 10.01
N TYR A 115 0.48 5.91 10.65
CA TYR A 115 0.25 7.09 11.47
C TYR A 115 0.64 6.87 12.94
N ASP A 116 0.16 5.79 13.56
CA ASP A 116 0.39 5.52 14.99
C ASP A 116 1.79 4.93 15.25
N ARG A 117 2.40 4.32 14.22
CA ARG A 117 3.76 3.75 14.29
C ARG A 117 4.71 4.34 13.25
N SER A 118 4.55 5.62 12.93
CA SER A 118 5.32 6.34 11.90
C SER A 118 6.84 6.17 12.00
N GLY A 119 7.39 6.15 13.22
CA GLY A 119 8.82 5.89 13.45
C GLY A 119 9.26 4.48 13.05
N VAL A 120 8.45 3.47 13.39
CA VAL A 120 8.68 2.07 12.98
C VAL A 120 8.51 1.92 11.48
N ALA A 121 7.44 2.50 10.91
CA ALA A 121 7.19 2.49 9.48
C ALA A 121 8.35 3.08 8.67
N SER A 122 8.91 4.20 9.14
CA SER A 122 10.07 4.84 8.51
C SER A 122 11.36 4.03 8.65
N ALA A 123 11.53 3.30 9.76
CA ALA A 123 12.68 2.42 9.94
C ALA A 123 12.59 1.20 8.99
N VAL A 124 11.44 0.53 8.97
CA VAL A 124 11.19 -0.65 8.12
C VAL A 124 11.30 -0.30 6.64
N VAL A 125 10.66 0.78 6.17
CA VAL A 125 10.73 1.15 4.73
C VAL A 125 12.15 1.49 4.31
N ARG A 126 12.94 2.12 5.18
CA ARG A 126 14.36 2.40 4.92
C ARG A 126 15.15 1.11 4.80
N GLU A 127 14.99 0.21 5.76
CA GLU A 127 15.68 -1.09 5.75
C GLU A 127 15.30 -1.90 4.50
N LEU A 128 14.01 -1.97 4.17
CA LEU A 128 13.54 -2.67 2.98
C LEU A 128 14.09 -2.06 1.69
N ARG A 129 14.14 -0.73 1.59
CA ARG A 129 14.75 -0.02 0.46
C ARG A 129 16.22 -0.39 0.32
N ASP A 130 16.98 -0.37 1.41
CA ASP A 130 18.41 -0.70 1.39
C ASP A 130 18.62 -2.17 0.98
N GLN A 131 17.76 -3.07 1.46
CA GLN A 131 17.80 -4.50 1.10
C GLN A 131 17.50 -4.75 -0.38
N ILE A 132 16.60 -3.98 -1.00
CA ILE A 132 16.23 -4.15 -2.42
C ILE A 132 16.95 -3.18 -3.34
N GLY A 133 17.83 -2.33 -2.82
CA GLY A 133 18.49 -1.26 -3.58
C GLY A 133 19.26 -1.75 -4.81
N PHE A 134 19.77 -2.99 -4.76
CA PHE A 134 20.47 -3.62 -5.89
C PHE A 134 19.55 -3.97 -7.08
N LEU A 135 18.22 -4.03 -6.87
CA LEU A 135 17.21 -4.29 -7.89
C LEU A 135 16.69 -3.00 -8.54
N ILE A 136 16.98 -1.83 -7.96
CA ILE A 136 16.41 -0.55 -8.39
C ILE A 136 17.34 0.11 -9.40
N ASP A 137 16.82 0.42 -10.60
CA ASP A 137 17.56 1.19 -11.60
C ASP A 137 17.59 2.70 -11.22
N PRO A 138 18.77 3.29 -10.99
CA PRO A 138 18.90 4.68 -10.56
C PRO A 138 18.66 5.71 -11.67
N HIS A 139 18.54 5.29 -12.94
CA HIS A 139 18.36 6.19 -14.08
C HIS A 139 16.91 6.25 -14.59
N GLN A 140 15.97 5.61 -13.90
CA GLN A 140 14.57 5.58 -14.31
C GLN A 140 13.80 6.89 -14.03
N GLY A 141 13.04 7.33 -15.03
CA GLY A 141 12.20 8.52 -14.99
C GLY A 141 10.87 8.33 -14.24
N ASP A 142 10.18 9.43 -13.92
CA ASP A 142 8.97 9.46 -13.08
C ASP A 142 7.67 9.25 -13.88
N ALA A 143 7.54 8.08 -14.50
CA ALA A 143 6.37 7.76 -15.31
C ALA A 143 5.12 7.47 -14.45
N GLY A 144 5.29 6.90 -13.25
CA GLY A 144 4.20 6.49 -12.37
C GLY A 144 3.57 7.60 -11.53
N ALA A 145 4.30 8.66 -11.15
CA ALA A 145 3.77 9.67 -10.22
C ALA A 145 2.58 10.47 -10.78
N LYS A 146 2.47 10.61 -12.10
CA LYS A 146 1.33 11.30 -12.74
C LYS A 146 -0.01 10.60 -12.45
N TRP A 147 0.02 9.29 -12.21
CA TRP A 147 -1.15 8.47 -11.92
C TRP A 147 -1.47 8.39 -10.42
N LEU A 148 -0.60 8.91 -9.55
CA LEU A 148 -0.81 9.07 -8.11
C LEU A 148 -1.35 10.46 -7.72
N VAL A 149 -1.72 11.29 -8.71
CA VAL A 149 -2.28 12.62 -8.47
C VAL A 149 -3.75 12.48 -8.08
N GLN A 150 -4.08 13.01 -6.90
CA GLN A 150 -5.44 13.07 -6.40
C GLN A 150 -6.28 13.94 -7.35
N THR A 151 -7.18 13.33 -8.09
CA THR A 151 -8.09 14.04 -8.98
C THR A 151 -9.30 14.50 -8.15
N HIS A 152 -9.63 15.79 -8.21
CA HIS A 152 -10.78 16.37 -7.50
C HIS A 152 -12.14 15.92 -8.08
N SER A 153 -12.15 15.13 -9.16
CA SER A 153 -13.34 14.51 -9.73
C SER A 153 -13.53 13.09 -9.20
N GLN A 154 -14.72 12.51 -9.39
CA GLN A 154 -15.06 11.13 -9.00
C GLN A 154 -14.27 10.04 -9.76
N THR A 155 -13.18 10.40 -10.43
CA THR A 155 -12.34 9.54 -11.25
C THR A 155 -10.92 9.66 -10.73
N TRP A 156 -10.27 8.53 -10.44
CA TRP A 156 -8.94 8.49 -9.81
C TRP A 156 -7.78 8.52 -10.82
N TYR A 157 -8.09 8.60 -12.12
CA TYR A 157 -7.15 8.51 -13.23
C TYR A 157 -7.40 9.66 -14.21
N GLN A 158 -6.34 10.33 -14.67
CA GLN A 158 -6.39 11.12 -15.91
C GLN A 158 -6.07 10.18 -17.07
N VAL A 159 -7.08 9.84 -17.86
CA VAL A 159 -6.91 9.19 -19.17
C VAL A 159 -6.31 10.19 -20.15
#